data_AF-A0A7S3EXT6-F1
#
_entry.id   AF-A0A7S3EXT6-F1
#
_cell.length_a   1.000
_cell.length_b   1.000
_cell.length_c   1.000
_cell.angle_alpha   90.00
_cell.angle_beta   90.00
_cell.angle_gamma   90.00
#
_symmetry.space_group_name_H-M   'P 1'
#
loop_
_entity.id
_entity.type
_entity.pdbx_description
1 polymer ?
#
loop_
_entity_poly.entity_id
_entity_poly.type
_entity_poly.pdbx_seq_one_letter_code
_entity_poly.pdbx_strand_id
1 'polypeptide(L)'
;DQRFFSDFYEGYGFFGGLSALTTDSMYAVKVSTGATLAVSGTPVALPKTVTLSSGWNFIGCPYQTPGALKVATPSFPYGSGDQFKSQLQFAEFYEGYGFFGTLATLDPGVGYKCKVGTGGLATFEPL
;
A
#
# COMPACT_ATOMS: atom_id res chain seq x y z
N ASP A 1 -5.05 2.93 -9.98
CA ASP A 1 -5.04 3.06 -8.50
C ASP A 1 -6.44 2.69 -8.00
N GLN A 2 -6.83 3.16 -6.82
CA GLN A 2 -8.17 2.99 -6.28
C GLN A 2 -9.29 3.59 -7.16
N ARG A 3 -9.00 4.60 -7.99
CA ARG A 3 -10.01 5.42 -8.70
C ARG A 3 -9.97 5.24 -10.21
N PHE A 4 -8.79 5.01 -10.76
CA PHE A 4 -8.53 4.98 -12.19
C PHE A 4 -7.78 3.72 -12.60
N PHE A 5 -8.03 3.28 -13.83
CA PHE A 5 -7.29 2.21 -14.49
C PHE A 5 -6.90 2.66 -15.90
N SER A 6 -5.98 1.91 -16.49
CA SER A 6 -5.60 2.01 -17.90
C SER A 6 -5.35 0.61 -18.44
N ASP A 7 -5.74 0.40 -19.69
CA ASP A 7 -5.56 -0.86 -20.41
C ASP A 7 -4.48 -0.71 -21.48
N PHE A 8 -3.70 -1.76 -21.68
CA PHE A 8 -2.65 -1.80 -22.70
C PHE A 8 -3.22 -2.30 -24.04
N TYR A 9 -2.95 -1.55 -25.11
CA TYR A 9 -3.27 -1.89 -26.48
C TYR A 9 -1.97 -2.03 -27.28
N GLU A 10 -1.78 -3.20 -27.89
CA GLU A 10 -0.58 -3.50 -28.67
C GLU A 10 -0.40 -2.49 -29.82
N GLY A 11 0.82 -1.95 -29.95
CA GLY A 11 1.14 -0.90 -30.95
C GLY A 11 0.77 0.52 -30.53
N TYR A 12 -0.01 0.72 -29.46
CA TYR A 12 -0.48 2.05 -29.03
C TYR A 12 -0.12 2.41 -27.58
N GLY A 13 0.07 1.43 -26.69
CA GLY A 13 0.40 1.66 -25.29
C GLY A 13 -0.81 1.66 -24.35
N PHE A 14 -0.68 2.31 -23.19
CA PHE A 14 -1.73 2.36 -22.16
C PHE A 14 -2.75 3.48 -22.42
N PHE A 15 -4.04 3.16 -22.33
CA PHE A 15 -5.15 4.11 -22.44
C PHE A 15 -6.08 4.00 -21.23
N GLY A 16 -6.44 5.13 -20.65
CA GLY A 16 -7.36 5.20 -19.52
C GLY A 16 -7.12 6.42 -18.65
N GLY A 17 -7.76 6.43 -17.48
CA GLY A 17 -7.64 7.53 -16.52
C GLY A 17 -6.37 7.45 -15.66
N LEU A 18 -5.71 6.30 -15.62
CA LEU A 18 -4.47 6.14 -14.86
C LEU A 18 -3.28 6.57 -15.72
N SER A 19 -2.86 7.83 -15.57
CA SER A 19 -1.77 8.45 -16.34
C SER A 19 -0.43 8.49 -15.61
N ALA A 20 -0.42 8.27 -14.30
CA ALA A 20 0.80 8.31 -13.50
C ALA A 20 0.79 7.28 -12.36
N LEU A 21 1.96 6.70 -12.09
CA LEU A 21 2.21 5.91 -10.88
C LEU A 21 2.93 6.80 -9.86
N THR A 22 2.45 6.78 -8.63
CA THR A 22 3.01 7.58 -7.52
C THR A 22 3.40 6.65 -6.37
N THR A 23 4.26 7.12 -5.48
CA THR A 23 4.68 6.33 -4.31
C THR A 23 3.65 6.35 -3.18
N ASP A 24 2.52 7.05 -3.34
CA ASP A 24 1.47 7.21 -2.33
C ASP A 24 0.41 6.11 -2.41
N SER A 25 0.31 5.45 -3.58
CA SER A 25 -0.75 4.49 -3.87
C SER A 25 -0.19 3.10 -4.14
N MET A 26 -1.01 2.08 -3.93
CA MET A 26 -0.79 0.78 -4.59
C MET A 26 -1.47 0.72 -5.96
N TYR A 27 -0.95 -0.17 -6.81
CA TYR A 27 -1.49 -0.46 -8.14
C TYR A 27 -1.58 -1.97 -8.32
N ALA A 28 -2.69 -2.41 -8.90
CA ALA A 28 -2.84 -3.78 -9.38
C ALA A 28 -2.58 -3.80 -10.88
N VAL A 29 -1.80 -4.77 -11.34
CA VAL A 29 -1.58 -5.04 -12.76
C VAL A 29 -2.08 -6.45 -13.06
N LYS A 30 -2.81 -6.59 -14.16
CA LYS A 30 -3.25 -7.89 -14.68
C LYS A 30 -2.40 -8.24 -15.90
N VAL A 31 -1.77 -9.40 -15.87
CA VAL A 31 -0.91 -9.90 -16.95
C VAL A 31 -1.40 -11.26 -17.42
N SER A 32 -1.14 -11.60 -18.69
CA SER A 32 -1.47 -12.92 -19.25
C SER A 32 -0.50 -14.01 -18.79
N THR A 33 0.76 -13.64 -18.55
CA THR A 33 1.82 -14.51 -18.06
C THR A 33 2.58 -13.81 -16.94
N GLY A 34 2.95 -14.55 -15.90
CA GLY A 34 3.76 -14.02 -14.80
C GLY A 34 5.10 -13.46 -15.31
N ALA A 35 5.49 -12.31 -14.79
CA ALA A 35 6.73 -11.63 -15.13
C ALA A 35 7.26 -10.87 -13.91
N THR A 36 8.57 -10.58 -13.91
CA THR A 36 9.19 -9.70 -12.92
C THR A 36 9.02 -8.25 -13.35
N LEU A 37 8.41 -7.43 -12.51
CA LEU A 37 8.37 -5.98 -12.70
C LEU A 37 9.60 -5.36 -12.03
N ALA A 38 10.46 -4.71 -12.81
CA ALA A 38 11.56 -3.89 -12.29
C ALA A 38 11.12 -2.43 -12.22
N VAL A 39 11.24 -1.82 -11.04
CA VAL A 39 10.95 -0.40 -10.82
C VAL A 39 12.21 0.25 -10.28
N SER A 40 12.61 1.38 -10.87
CA SER A 40 13.71 2.21 -10.40
C SER A 40 13.23 3.65 -10.20
N GLY A 41 13.92 4.38 -9.33
CA GLY A 41 13.59 5.76 -8.99
C GLY A 41 14.38 6.23 -7.78
N THR A 42 14.09 7.45 -7.33
CA THR A 42 14.66 7.99 -6.09
C THR A 42 13.92 7.40 -4.88
N PRO A 43 14.65 6.94 -3.83
CA PRO A 43 14.02 6.50 -2.58
C PRO A 43 13.10 7.56 -1.99
N VAL A 44 12.00 7.10 -1.39
CA VAL A 44 11.06 7.98 -0.69
C VAL A 44 11.71 8.51 0.58
N ALA A 45 11.70 9.83 0.78
CA ALA A 45 12.13 10.45 2.03
C ALA A 45 11.10 10.23 3.14
N LEU A 46 11.59 9.99 4.37
CA LEU A 46 10.77 9.79 5.56
C LEU A 46 11.07 10.89 6.61
N PRO A 47 10.09 11.29 7.44
CA PRO A 47 8.72 10.77 7.51
C PRO A 47 7.88 11.15 6.29
N LYS A 48 6.92 10.28 5.93
CA LYS A 48 6.00 10.52 4.82
C LYS A 48 4.56 10.40 5.28
N THR A 49 3.77 11.44 5.03
CA THR A 49 2.33 11.44 5.30
C THR A 49 1.53 10.92 4.13
N VAL A 50 0.47 10.17 4.43
CA VAL A 50 -0.58 9.76 3.49
C VAL A 50 -1.94 10.08 4.10
N THR A 51 -2.90 10.47 3.26
CA THR A 51 -4.29 10.69 3.70
C THR A 51 -5.07 9.40 3.55
N LEU A 52 -5.66 8.92 4.65
CA LEU A 52 -6.58 7.79 4.67
C LEU A 52 -8.02 8.29 4.70
N SER A 53 -8.87 7.67 3.89
CA SER A 53 -10.33 7.80 3.96
C SER A 53 -10.90 6.66 4.80
N SER A 54 -12.08 6.86 5.40
CA SER A 54 -12.82 5.76 6.02
C SER A 54 -13.09 4.66 4.97
N GLY A 55 -12.95 3.40 5.37
CA GLY A 55 -13.01 2.25 4.48
C GLY A 55 -11.63 1.88 3.90
N TRP A 56 -11.63 1.33 2.69
CA TRP A 56 -10.40 0.82 2.06
C TRP A 56 -9.57 1.95 1.44
N ASN A 57 -8.27 1.89 1.67
CA ASN A 57 -7.23 2.75 1.12
C ASN A 57 -6.17 1.88 0.44
N PHE A 58 -5.58 2.39 -0.64
CA PHE A 58 -4.66 1.66 -1.48
C PHE A 58 -3.30 2.33 -1.32
N ILE A 59 -2.41 1.78 -0.50
CA ILE A 59 -1.15 2.44 -0.09
C ILE A 59 0.07 1.65 -0.54
N GLY A 60 1.11 2.36 -0.99
CA GLY A 60 2.41 1.78 -1.31
C GLY A 60 3.34 1.75 -0.10
N CYS A 61 4.25 0.76 -0.04
CA CYS A 61 5.33 0.73 0.94
C CYS A 61 6.45 1.72 0.55
N PRO A 62 6.78 2.74 1.37
CA PRO A 62 7.82 3.72 1.05
C PRO A 62 9.25 3.23 1.38
N TYR A 63 9.36 2.16 2.16
CA TYR A 63 10.64 1.67 2.68
C TYR A 63 11.51 1.03 1.60
N GLN A 64 12.83 1.02 1.85
CA GLN A 64 13.82 0.39 0.97
C GLN A 64 14.28 -0.98 1.48
N THR A 65 13.85 -1.36 2.69
CA THR A 65 14.06 -2.68 3.29
C THR A 65 12.76 -3.14 3.96
N PRO A 66 12.50 -4.46 4.08
CA PRO A 66 11.37 -4.98 4.83
C PRO A 66 11.34 -4.45 6.27
N GLY A 67 10.17 -4.00 6.73
CA GLY A 67 9.95 -3.60 8.11
C GLY A 67 8.88 -4.47 8.77
N ALA A 68 9.08 -4.84 10.04
CA ALA A 68 8.06 -5.59 10.78
C ALA A 68 6.76 -4.78 10.88
N LEU A 69 5.60 -5.43 10.70
CA LEU A 69 4.30 -4.75 10.58
C LEU A 69 4.02 -3.81 11.77
N LYS A 70 4.43 -4.20 12.97
CA LYS A 70 4.25 -3.43 14.22
C LYS A 70 4.92 -2.04 14.18
N VAL A 71 5.99 -1.87 13.41
CA VAL A 71 6.75 -0.61 13.32
C VAL A 71 6.62 0.05 11.94
N ALA A 72 6.42 -0.73 10.88
CA ALA A 72 6.36 -0.24 9.51
C ALA A 72 4.98 0.27 9.12
N THR A 73 3.91 -0.10 9.84
CA THR A 73 2.60 0.50 9.61
C THR A 73 2.65 1.99 9.91
N PRO A 74 1.99 2.84 9.10
CA PRO A 74 2.03 4.27 9.32
C PRO A 74 1.33 4.59 10.64
N SER A 75 1.94 5.47 11.43
CA SER A 75 1.40 5.99 12.68
C SER A 75 0.03 6.61 12.45
N PHE A 76 -0.99 6.00 13.05
CA PHE A 76 -2.40 6.34 12.89
C PHE A 76 -3.18 5.81 14.11
N PRO A 77 -4.26 6.48 14.58
CA PRO A 77 -5.11 5.97 15.65
C PRO A 77 -6.02 4.83 15.15
N TYR A 78 -5.43 3.66 14.92
CA TYR A 78 -6.18 2.46 14.47
C TYR A 78 -7.23 2.02 15.50
N GLY A 79 -8.39 1.63 15.00
CA GLY A 79 -9.48 1.05 15.78
C GLY A 79 -9.57 -0.46 15.62
N SER A 80 -10.29 -1.12 16.52
CA SER A 80 -10.58 -2.56 16.41
C SER A 80 -11.24 -2.88 15.05
N GLY A 81 -10.71 -3.89 14.36
CA GLY A 81 -11.22 -4.31 13.05
C GLY A 81 -10.63 -3.53 11.85
N ASP A 82 -9.72 -2.58 12.08
CA ASP A 82 -8.89 -2.01 11.02
C ASP A 82 -7.95 -3.07 10.46
N GLN A 83 -7.63 -3.02 9.16
CA GLN A 83 -6.96 -4.13 8.48
C GLN A 83 -5.85 -3.66 7.55
N PHE A 84 -4.80 -4.46 7.44
CA PHE A 84 -3.84 -4.43 6.35
C PHE A 84 -3.92 -5.72 5.55
N LYS A 85 -3.88 -5.64 4.22
CA LYS A 85 -3.88 -6.80 3.32
C LYS A 85 -2.88 -6.60 2.20
N SER A 86 -2.02 -7.59 1.99
CA SER A 86 -1.30 -7.76 0.72
C SER A 86 -2.16 -8.58 -0.24
N GLN A 87 -1.58 -8.99 -1.38
CA GLN A 87 -2.25 -9.92 -2.28
C GLN A 87 -2.53 -11.30 -1.63
N LEU A 88 -1.67 -11.74 -0.71
CA LEU A 88 -1.68 -13.10 -0.17
C LEU A 88 -1.91 -13.17 1.34
N GLN A 89 -1.67 -12.07 2.07
CA GLN A 89 -1.65 -12.04 3.53
C GLN A 89 -2.55 -10.93 4.06
N PHE A 90 -2.90 -11.03 5.34
CA PHE A 90 -3.65 -10.01 6.04
C PHE A 90 -3.21 -9.87 7.50
N ALA A 91 -3.51 -8.73 8.09
CA ALA A 91 -3.52 -8.52 9.52
C ALA A 91 -4.68 -7.62 9.92
N GLU A 92 -5.23 -7.83 11.11
CA GLU A 92 -6.32 -7.08 11.71
C GLU A 92 -5.87 -6.48 13.04
N PHE A 93 -6.31 -5.25 13.32
CA PHE A 93 -5.97 -4.53 14.54
C PHE A 93 -6.90 -4.93 15.69
N TYR A 94 -6.29 -5.28 16.81
CA TYR A 94 -6.96 -5.54 18.08
C TYR A 94 -6.51 -4.51 19.10
N GLU A 95 -7.47 -3.78 19.67
CA GLU A 95 -7.21 -2.72 20.64
C GLU A 95 -6.41 -3.25 21.84
N GLY A 96 -5.35 -2.52 22.24
CA GLY A 96 -4.44 -2.93 23.30
C GLY A 96 -3.37 -3.95 22.90
N TYR A 97 -3.46 -4.59 21.73
CA TYR A 97 -2.51 -5.62 21.28
C TYR A 97 -1.79 -5.27 19.96
N GLY A 98 -2.45 -4.57 19.03
CA GLY A 98 -1.90 -4.23 17.71
C GLY A 98 -2.39 -5.16 16.59
N PHE A 99 -1.64 -5.23 15.50
CA PHE A 99 -2.01 -6.02 14.32
C PHE A 99 -1.68 -7.51 14.47
N PHE A 100 -2.63 -8.39 14.15
CA PHE A 100 -2.49 -9.85 14.14
C PHE A 100 -2.96 -10.45 12.81
N GLY A 101 -2.23 -11.43 12.30
CA GLY A 101 -2.60 -12.18 11.10
C GLY A 101 -1.38 -12.80 10.44
N THR A 102 -1.54 -13.17 9.16
CA THR A 102 -0.47 -13.77 8.36
C THR A 102 0.50 -12.76 7.77
N LEU A 103 0.13 -11.48 7.75
CA LEU A 103 1.01 -10.40 7.30
C LEU A 103 1.93 -9.97 8.44
N ALA A 104 3.23 -10.24 8.30
CA ALA A 104 4.23 -9.96 9.34
C ALA A 104 5.12 -8.76 9.01
N THR A 105 5.25 -8.38 7.74
CA THR A 105 6.12 -7.30 7.27
C THR A 105 5.42 -6.42 6.23
N LEU A 106 5.90 -5.18 6.11
CA LEU A 106 5.71 -4.38 4.90
C LEU A 106 7.00 -4.44 4.07
N ASP A 107 6.88 -4.92 2.85
CA ASP A 107 8.01 -5.22 1.97
C ASP A 107 8.08 -4.17 0.84
N PRO A 108 9.29 -3.67 0.50
CA PRO A 108 9.49 -2.79 -0.64
C PRO A 108 8.94 -3.41 -1.93
N GLY A 109 8.31 -2.59 -2.78
CA GLY A 109 7.71 -3.05 -4.03
C GLY A 109 6.34 -3.73 -3.89
N VAL A 110 5.83 -3.91 -2.66
CA VAL A 110 4.50 -4.44 -2.41
C VAL A 110 3.51 -3.32 -2.12
N GLY A 111 2.32 -3.44 -2.70
CA GLY A 111 1.17 -2.59 -2.43
C GLY A 111 0.20 -3.22 -1.42
N TYR A 112 -0.39 -2.39 -0.56
CA TYR A 112 -1.26 -2.84 0.53
C TYR A 112 -2.63 -2.17 0.47
N LYS A 113 -3.66 -2.94 0.76
CA LYS A 113 -4.97 -2.41 1.12
C LYS A 113 -5.02 -2.18 2.62
N CYS A 114 -5.31 -0.96 3.03
CA CYS A 114 -5.49 -0.57 4.43
C CYS A 114 -6.95 -0.16 4.65
N LYS A 115 -7.68 -0.85 5.54
CA LYS A 115 -9.02 -0.47 5.94
C LYS A 115 -8.95 0.25 7.29
N VAL A 116 -9.52 1.45 7.37
CA VAL A 116 -9.66 2.20 8.62
C VAL A 116 -11.11 2.59 8.87
N GLY A 117 -11.54 2.56 10.14
CA GLY A 117 -12.88 2.98 10.54
C GLY A 117 -13.12 4.47 10.34
N THR A 118 -12.12 5.30 10.63
CA THR A 118 -12.16 6.77 10.49
C THR A 118 -11.04 7.22 9.55
N GLY A 119 -11.30 8.24 8.73
CA GLY A 119 -10.27 8.85 7.88
C GLY A 119 -9.36 9.81 8.66
N GLY A 120 -8.17 10.09 8.15
CA GLY A 120 -7.22 11.03 8.74
C GLY A 120 -5.84 10.97 8.10
N LEU A 121 -4.88 11.70 8.67
CA LEU A 121 -3.48 11.64 8.25
C LEU A 121 -2.77 10.49 8.97
N ALA A 122 -2.07 9.66 8.21
CA ALA A 122 -1.21 8.61 8.71
C ALA A 122 0.24 8.89 8.28
N THR A 123 1.22 8.61 9.13
CA THR A 123 2.63 8.93 8.86
C THR A 123 3.50 7.68 8.88
N PHE A 124 4.14 7.37 7.77
CA PHE A 124 5.26 6.42 7.76
C PHE A 124 6.46 7.08 8.41
N GLU A 125 6.90 6.52 9.54
CA GLU A 125 8.11 6.94 10.23
C GLU A 125 9.34 6.20 9.69
N PRO A 126 10.56 6.75 9.85
CA PRO A 126 11.79 5.99 9.62
C PRO A 126 11.81 4.67 10.41
N LEU A 127 12.31 3.58 9.78
CA LEU A 127 12.50 2.28 10.43
C LEU A 127 13.72 2.23 11.34
#